data_AF-A0A8J9S7I6-F1
#
_entry.id   AF-A0A8J9S7I6-F1
#
_cell.length_a   1.000
_cell.length_b   1.000
_cell.length_c   1.000
_cell.angle_alpha   90.00
_cell.angle_beta   90.00
_cell.angle_gamma   90.00
#
_symmetry.space_group_name_H-M   'P 1'
#
loop_
_entity.id
_entity.type
_entity.pdbx_description
1 polymer ?
#
loop_
_entity_poly.entity_id
_entity_poly.type
_entity_poly.pdbx_seq_one_letter_code
_entity_poly.pdbx_strand_id
1 'polypeptide(L)'
;YYLFVNSVRDITQFRVVNMFDAIQGLGETLTAHAINRNLTFPFVTLPMFEVAGQHARTQSRNELLSFAPFVGGDEKEAWERYALENQGWIEQGREIRLESDQNAQVTSFVEGSIPTNIVEFTASGDVGLAPPGRDSYSPVWQMSPVPFSTVSLNFNLQTFAPAKLVMDAVEILK
;
A
#
# COMPACT_ATOMS: atom_id res chain seq x y z
N TYR A 1 19.48 28.29 23.91
CA TYR A 1 18.17 28.32 23.24
C TYR A 1 18.30 28.19 21.72
N TYR A 2 19.03 29.08 21.02
CA TYR A 2 19.26 28.99 19.56
C TYR A 2 19.88 27.67 19.07
N LEU A 3 20.88 27.14 19.80
CA LEU A 3 21.48 25.84 19.46
C LEU A 3 20.47 24.68 19.53
N PHE A 4 19.55 24.69 20.50
CA PHE A 4 18.52 23.65 20.64
C PHE A 4 17.50 23.71 19.49
N VAL A 5 17.03 24.91 19.13
CA VAL A 5 16.07 25.11 18.04
C VAL A 5 16.67 24.68 16.69
N ASN A 6 17.93 25.03 16.44
CA ASN A 6 18.62 24.61 15.21
C ASN A 6 18.81 23.09 15.17
N SER A 7 19.26 22.46 16.26
CA SER A 7 19.38 21.00 16.32
C SER A 7 18.05 20.28 16.07
N VAL A 8 16.95 20.76 16.67
CA VAL A 8 15.61 20.17 16.46
C VAL A 8 15.18 20.33 15.00
N ARG A 9 15.39 21.51 14.41
CA ARG A 9 15.08 21.75 12.99
C ARG A 9 15.87 20.81 12.09
N ASP A 10 17.17 20.71 12.30
CA ASP A 10 18.07 19.93 11.45
C ASP A 10 17.75 18.43 11.54
N ILE A 11 17.49 17.91 12.76
CA ILE A 11 17.05 16.52 12.96
C ILE A 11 15.69 16.26 12.30
N THR A 12 14.76 17.21 12.38
CA THR A 12 13.43 17.08 11.78
C THR A 12 13.54 17.04 10.26
N GLN A 13 14.30 17.97 9.67
CA GLN A 13 14.51 18.01 8.22
C GLN A 13 15.19 16.73 7.72
N PHE A 14 16.26 16.30 8.40
CA PHE A 14 16.96 15.05 8.07
C PHE A 14 16.01 13.84 8.11
N ARG A 15 15.14 13.78 9.12
CA ARG A 15 14.15 12.69 9.26
C ARG A 15 13.12 12.71 8.13
N VAL A 16 12.62 13.89 7.74
CA VAL A 16 11.66 14.02 6.64
C VAL A 16 12.29 13.59 5.32
N VAL A 17 13.52 14.01 5.03
CA VAL A 17 14.24 13.60 3.82
C VAL A 17 14.42 12.09 3.76
N ASN A 18 14.93 11.47 4.83
CA ASN A 18 15.10 10.01 4.88
C ASN A 18 13.77 9.24 4.70
N MET A 19 12.65 9.79 5.19
CA MET A 19 11.34 9.20 5.00
C MET A 19 10.94 9.20 3.53
N PHE A 20 11.12 10.32 2.82
CA PHE A 20 10.84 10.42 1.40
C PHE A 20 11.77 9.53 0.57
N ASP A 21 13.07 9.51 0.86
CA ASP A 21 14.04 8.67 0.14
C ASP A 21 13.70 7.18 0.25
N ALA A 22 13.27 6.72 1.43
CA ALA A 22 12.87 5.34 1.65
C ALA A 22 11.60 4.96 0.88
N ILE A 23 10.59 5.85 0.84
CA ILE A 23 9.36 5.62 0.07
C ILE A 23 9.66 5.66 -1.42
N GLN A 24 10.49 6.59 -1.86
CA GLN A 24 10.93 6.70 -3.25
C GLN A 24 11.67 5.43 -3.69
N GLY A 25 12.61 4.93 -2.88
CA GLY A 25 13.32 3.69 -3.19
C GLY A 25 12.40 2.47 -3.35
N LEU A 26 11.33 2.38 -2.55
CA LEU A 26 10.31 1.34 -2.73
C LEU A 26 9.53 1.53 -4.05
N GLY A 27 9.16 2.76 -4.39
CA GLY A 27 8.50 3.10 -5.65
C GLY A 27 9.39 2.82 -6.88
N GLU A 28 10.68 3.12 -6.79
CA GLU A 28 11.68 2.80 -7.82
C GLU A 28 11.84 1.29 -7.98
N THR A 29 11.88 0.54 -6.88
CA THR A 29 11.92 -0.93 -6.91
C THR A 29 10.70 -1.52 -7.63
N LEU A 30 9.51 -1.00 -7.32
CA LEU A 30 8.26 -1.41 -7.97
C LEU A 30 8.26 -1.06 -9.47
N THR A 31 8.70 0.16 -9.81
CA THR A 31 8.77 0.63 -11.20
C THR A 31 9.78 -0.15 -12.01
N ALA A 32 10.97 -0.39 -11.46
CA ALA A 32 12.01 -1.21 -12.09
C ALA A 32 11.52 -2.65 -12.30
N HIS A 33 10.79 -3.22 -11.33
CA HIS A 33 10.18 -4.52 -11.49
C HIS A 33 9.17 -4.55 -12.65
N ALA A 34 8.29 -3.55 -12.72
CA ALA A 34 7.31 -3.43 -13.80
C ALA A 34 7.99 -3.35 -15.17
N ILE A 35 8.99 -2.47 -15.33
CA ILE A 35 9.75 -2.32 -16.57
C ILE A 35 10.45 -3.63 -16.95
N ASN A 36 11.17 -4.26 -16.02
CA ASN A 36 11.94 -5.48 -16.30
C ASN A 36 11.06 -6.69 -16.66
N ARG A 37 9.79 -6.69 -16.21
CA ARG A 37 8.84 -7.76 -16.48
C ARG A 37 7.81 -7.41 -17.56
N ASN A 38 7.94 -6.24 -18.20
CA ASN A 38 6.97 -5.71 -19.16
C ASN A 38 5.54 -5.68 -18.60
N LEU A 39 5.39 -5.29 -17.34
CA LEU A 39 4.10 -5.09 -16.69
C LEU A 39 3.66 -3.63 -16.82
N THR A 40 2.36 -3.41 -16.87
CA THR A 40 1.75 -2.08 -16.96
C THR A 40 0.94 -1.80 -15.71
N PHE A 41 1.14 -0.63 -15.11
CA PHE A 41 0.28 -0.18 -14.00
C PHE A 41 -1.17 -0.03 -14.48
N PRO A 42 -2.17 -0.38 -13.64
CA PRO A 42 -2.06 -0.75 -12.23
C PRO A 42 -1.61 -2.19 -11.94
N PHE A 43 -1.56 -3.07 -12.95
CA PHE A 43 -1.38 -4.52 -12.84
C PHE A 43 0.05 -4.96 -12.52
N VAL A 44 0.55 -4.56 -11.34
CA VAL A 44 1.90 -4.87 -10.86
C VAL A 44 1.84 -5.46 -9.45
N THR A 45 2.50 -6.60 -9.25
CA THR A 45 2.70 -7.24 -7.94
C THR A 45 4.17 -7.49 -7.74
N LEU A 46 4.76 -6.80 -6.78
CA LEU A 46 6.18 -6.97 -6.45
C LEU A 46 6.37 -8.27 -5.67
N PRO A 47 7.22 -9.21 -6.13
CA PRO A 47 7.61 -10.35 -5.32
C PRO A 47 8.44 -9.90 -4.12
N MET A 48 8.30 -10.61 -3.00
CA MET A 48 9.00 -10.32 -1.74
C MET A 48 8.75 -8.89 -1.23
N PHE A 49 7.53 -8.37 -1.44
CA PHE A 49 7.16 -7.02 -1.01
C PHE A 49 7.42 -6.79 0.48
N GLU A 50 7.25 -7.80 1.34
CA GLU A 50 7.53 -7.65 2.78
C GLU A 50 8.99 -7.32 3.06
N VAL A 51 9.96 -7.87 2.31
CA VAL A 51 11.39 -7.56 2.49
C VAL A 51 11.67 -6.11 2.12
N ALA A 52 11.25 -5.68 0.92
CA ALA A 52 11.47 -4.32 0.44
C ALA A 52 10.71 -3.30 1.32
N GLY A 53 9.47 -3.62 1.68
CA GLY A 53 8.62 -2.82 2.55
C GLY A 53 9.16 -2.70 3.97
N GLN A 54 9.65 -3.79 4.58
CA GLN A 54 10.27 -3.77 5.91
C GLN A 54 11.53 -2.91 5.93
N HIS A 55 12.35 -2.98 4.87
CA HIS A 55 13.53 -2.12 4.74
C HIS A 55 13.13 -0.64 4.67
N ALA A 56 12.20 -0.29 3.78
CA ALA A 56 11.69 1.06 3.63
C ALA A 56 11.07 1.59 4.94
N ARG A 57 10.26 0.78 5.63
CA ARG A 57 9.67 1.11 6.94
C ARG A 57 10.72 1.35 8.01
N THR A 58 11.75 0.53 8.07
CA THR A 58 12.83 0.65 9.06
C THR A 58 13.62 1.94 8.85
N GLN A 59 13.92 2.27 7.59
CA GLN A 59 14.64 3.50 7.22
C GLN A 59 13.79 4.75 7.45
N SER A 60 12.50 4.70 7.08
CA SER A 60 11.58 5.82 7.21
C SER A 60 11.00 6.00 8.62
N ARG A 61 11.11 4.97 9.47
CA ARG A 61 10.41 4.82 10.75
C ARG A 61 8.88 4.78 10.64
N ASN A 62 8.34 4.46 9.46
CA ASN A 62 6.91 4.24 9.30
C ASN A 62 6.50 2.88 9.84
N GLU A 63 5.40 2.84 10.58
CA GLU A 63 4.85 1.59 11.09
C GLU A 63 4.24 0.73 9.99
N LEU A 64 3.67 1.38 8.97
CA LEU A 64 2.96 0.77 7.85
C LEU A 64 3.34 1.47 6.56
N LEU A 65 3.53 0.70 5.50
CA LEU A 65 3.58 1.18 4.12
C LEU A 65 2.62 0.33 3.29
N SER A 66 1.80 1.00 2.48
CA SER A 66 0.90 0.35 1.53
C SER A 66 1.13 0.91 0.13
N PHE A 67 1.12 0.03 -0.85
CA PHE A 67 1.02 0.37 -2.25
C PHE A 67 -0.46 0.31 -2.65
N ALA A 68 -0.97 1.43 -3.15
CA ALA A 68 -2.30 1.54 -3.70
C ALA A 68 -2.19 2.11 -5.12
N PRO A 69 -2.33 1.27 -6.16
CA PRO A 69 -2.29 1.76 -7.53
C PRO A 69 -3.53 2.59 -7.85
N PHE A 70 -3.40 3.47 -8.84
CA PHE A 70 -4.54 4.12 -9.44
C PHE A 70 -5.11 3.22 -10.53
N VAL A 71 -6.38 2.84 -10.38
CA VAL A 71 -7.11 1.98 -11.31
C VAL A 71 -8.14 2.83 -12.04
N GLY A 72 -8.14 2.84 -13.36
CA GLY A 72 -9.16 3.51 -14.15
C GLY A 72 -10.56 2.94 -13.93
N GLY A 73 -11.59 3.77 -14.15
CA GLY A 73 -12.99 3.36 -14.07
C GLY A 73 -13.32 2.14 -14.93
N ASP A 74 -12.79 2.13 -16.14
CA ASP A 74 -12.88 1.07 -17.14
C ASP A 74 -12.00 -0.16 -16.81
N GLU A 75 -10.97 0.03 -15.99
CA GLU A 75 -10.06 -1.04 -15.55
C GLU A 75 -10.53 -1.76 -14.27
N LYS A 76 -11.59 -1.28 -13.61
CA LYS A 76 -12.07 -1.81 -12.31
C LYS A 76 -12.24 -3.33 -12.31
N GLU A 77 -12.99 -3.87 -13.26
CA GLU A 77 -13.27 -5.31 -13.31
C GLU A 77 -12.02 -6.15 -13.61
N ALA A 78 -11.13 -5.62 -14.46
CA ALA A 78 -9.84 -6.24 -14.75
C ALA A 78 -8.95 -6.25 -13.51
N TRP A 79 -8.94 -5.17 -12.74
CA TRP A 79 -8.22 -5.06 -11.47
C TRP A 79 -8.74 -6.07 -10.44
N GLU A 80 -10.05 -6.16 -10.25
CA GLU A 80 -10.66 -7.09 -9.29
C GLU A 80 -10.26 -8.55 -9.57
N ARG A 81 -10.24 -8.94 -10.85
CA ARG A 81 -9.77 -10.25 -11.29
C ARG A 81 -8.27 -10.43 -11.07
N TYR A 82 -7.47 -9.44 -11.50
CA TYR A 82 -6.02 -9.45 -11.33
C TYR A 82 -5.63 -9.60 -9.86
N ALA A 83 -6.25 -8.82 -8.97
CA ALA A 83 -6.00 -8.84 -7.54
C ALA A 83 -6.29 -10.23 -6.95
N LEU A 84 -7.41 -10.85 -7.34
CA LEU A 84 -7.75 -12.19 -6.86
C LEU A 84 -6.76 -13.25 -7.32
N GLU A 85 -6.30 -13.17 -8.57
CA GLU A 85 -5.35 -14.11 -9.18
C GLU A 85 -3.92 -13.93 -8.64
N ASN A 86 -3.56 -12.71 -8.19
CA ASN A 86 -2.19 -12.36 -7.80
C ASN A 86 -2.00 -12.14 -6.29
N GLN A 87 -2.92 -12.64 -5.46
CA GLN A 87 -2.85 -12.48 -3.99
C GLN A 87 -1.78 -13.35 -3.28
N GLY A 88 -1.00 -14.13 -4.03
CA GLY A 88 0.04 -15.02 -3.47
C GLY A 88 1.15 -14.30 -2.69
N TRP A 89 1.31 -12.98 -2.87
CA TRP A 89 2.25 -12.18 -2.09
C TRP A 89 1.91 -12.16 -0.59
N ILE A 90 0.65 -12.37 -0.22
CA ILE A 90 0.20 -12.37 1.18
C ILE A 90 0.83 -13.53 1.93
N GLU A 91 0.74 -14.73 1.36
CA GLU A 91 1.30 -15.93 2.01
C GLU A 91 2.82 -15.84 2.11
N GLN A 92 3.48 -15.41 1.02
CA GLN A 92 4.92 -15.15 1.04
C GLN A 92 5.30 -14.11 2.12
N GLY A 93 4.52 -13.04 2.27
CA GLY A 93 4.74 -12.03 3.30
C GLY A 93 4.59 -12.59 4.72
N ARG A 94 3.61 -13.48 4.95
CA ARG A 94 3.38 -14.15 6.24
C ARG A 94 4.54 -15.05 6.62
N GLU A 95 5.05 -15.85 5.68
CA GLU A 95 6.24 -16.69 5.89
C GLU A 95 7.44 -15.83 6.33
N ILE A 96 7.74 -14.76 5.59
CA ILE A 96 8.82 -13.81 5.93
C ILE A 96 8.61 -13.18 7.31
N ARG A 97 7.36 -12.84 7.67
CA ARG A 97 7.04 -12.23 8.96
C ARG A 97 7.24 -13.20 10.11
N LEU A 98 6.82 -14.45 9.96
CA LEU A 98 6.98 -15.50 10.98
C LEU A 98 8.45 -15.82 11.24
N GLU A 99 9.30 -15.76 10.22
CA GLU A 99 10.75 -15.94 10.37
C GLU A 99 11.43 -14.76 11.07
N SER A 100 10.92 -13.53 10.87
CA SER A 100 11.58 -12.30 11.32
C SER A 100 11.04 -11.73 12.64
N ASP A 101 9.80 -12.04 13.03
CA ASP A 101 9.15 -11.54 14.24
C ASP A 101 8.83 -12.66 15.22
N GLN A 102 9.58 -12.72 16.32
CA GLN A 102 9.43 -13.72 17.39
C GLN A 102 8.06 -13.64 18.10
N ASN A 103 7.33 -12.53 17.96
CA ASN A 103 5.98 -12.39 18.53
C ASN A 103 4.88 -12.82 17.55
N ALA A 104 5.18 -12.95 16.26
CA ALA A 104 4.21 -13.39 15.27
C ALA A 104 4.03 -14.90 15.36
N GLN A 105 2.79 -15.35 15.43
CA GLN A 105 2.44 -16.78 15.39
C GLN A 105 1.58 -17.05 14.17
N VAL A 106 1.58 -18.29 13.68
CA VAL A 106 0.71 -18.71 12.56
C VAL A 106 -0.76 -18.39 12.87
N THR A 107 -1.16 -18.57 14.13
CA THR A 107 -2.51 -18.27 14.65
C THR A 107 -2.84 -16.78 14.72
N SER A 108 -1.87 -15.88 14.52
CA SER A 108 -2.10 -14.43 14.46
C SER A 108 -2.78 -14.01 13.16
N PHE A 109 -2.75 -14.84 12.11
CA PHE A 109 -3.31 -14.53 10.81
C PHE A 109 -4.71 -15.10 10.64
N VAL A 110 -5.61 -14.28 10.07
CA VAL A 110 -6.92 -14.73 9.62
C VAL A 110 -6.77 -15.32 8.23
N GLU A 111 -7.10 -16.61 8.10
CA GLU A 111 -7.20 -17.26 6.80
C GLU A 111 -8.39 -16.73 6.01
N GLY A 112 -8.19 -16.45 4.73
CA GLY A 112 -9.21 -15.91 3.86
C GLY A 112 -8.61 -15.28 2.61
N SER A 113 -9.40 -15.26 1.55
CA SER A 113 -9.08 -14.50 0.34
C SER A 113 -9.26 -13.01 0.60
N ILE A 114 -8.66 -12.17 -0.24
CA ILE A 114 -8.99 -10.75 -0.29
C ILE A 114 -10.46 -10.54 -0.70
N PRO A 115 -11.08 -9.38 -0.39
CA PRO A 115 -12.36 -8.99 -0.97
C PRO A 115 -12.31 -9.04 -2.50
N THR A 116 -13.25 -9.76 -3.12
CA THR A 116 -13.30 -9.97 -4.58
C THR A 116 -13.52 -8.66 -5.34
N ASN A 117 -14.19 -7.69 -4.71
CA ASN A 117 -14.49 -6.40 -5.30
C ASN A 117 -13.81 -5.27 -4.52
N ILE A 118 -13.61 -4.14 -5.20
CA ILE A 118 -13.22 -2.89 -4.56
C ILE A 118 -14.34 -2.46 -3.62
N VAL A 119 -14.00 -2.25 -2.35
CA VAL A 119 -14.91 -1.81 -1.29
C VAL A 119 -14.55 -0.41 -0.83
N GLU A 120 -15.51 0.34 -0.32
CA GLU A 120 -15.31 1.73 0.08
C GLU A 120 -16.26 2.16 1.19
N PHE A 121 -16.01 3.31 1.82
CA PHE A 121 -16.99 3.93 2.71
C PHE A 121 -18.14 4.52 1.89
N THR A 122 -19.37 4.09 2.20
CA THR A 122 -20.59 4.67 1.64
C THR A 122 -20.87 6.04 2.26
N ALA A 123 -21.82 6.78 1.68
CA ALA A 123 -22.28 8.04 2.26
C ALA A 123 -22.89 7.89 3.67
N SER A 124 -23.32 6.68 4.06
CA SER A 124 -23.79 6.39 5.43
C SER A 124 -22.66 6.09 6.42
N GLY A 125 -21.41 5.97 5.94
CA GLY A 125 -20.25 5.60 6.76
C GLY A 125 -20.05 4.09 6.91
N ASP A 126 -20.91 3.27 6.30
CA ASP A 126 -20.76 1.82 6.26
C ASP A 126 -19.76 1.40 5.17
N VAL A 127 -19.24 0.18 5.24
CA VAL A 127 -18.43 -0.39 4.16
C VAL A 127 -19.36 -1.03 3.13
N GLY A 128 -19.23 -0.61 1.87
CA GLY A 128 -20.02 -1.13 0.76
C GLY A 128 -19.17 -1.36 -0.49
N LEU A 129 -19.79 -1.91 -1.52
CA LEU A 129 -19.15 -2.05 -2.84
C LEU A 129 -18.92 -0.68 -3.47
N ALA A 130 -17.76 -0.48 -4.08
CA ALA A 130 -17.49 0.73 -4.84
C ALA A 130 -18.40 0.75 -6.10
N PRO A 131 -19.28 1.76 -6.25
CA PRO A 131 -20.19 1.85 -7.39
C PRO A 131 -19.40 1.96 -8.70
N PRO A 132 -19.92 1.35 -9.79
CA PRO A 132 -19.36 1.52 -11.11
C PRO A 132 -19.53 2.97 -11.61
N GLY A 133 -18.70 3.39 -12.57
CA GLY A 133 -18.82 4.69 -13.23
C GLY A 133 -18.07 5.84 -12.55
N ARG A 134 -17.15 5.55 -11.62
CA ARG A 134 -16.12 6.54 -11.23
C ARG A 134 -15.03 6.60 -12.30
N ASP A 135 -14.38 7.75 -12.38
CA ASP A 135 -13.21 7.94 -13.25
C ASP A 135 -12.03 7.07 -12.80
N SER A 136 -11.88 6.88 -11.48
CA SER A 136 -10.77 6.13 -10.91
C SER A 136 -11.07 5.53 -9.53
N TYR A 137 -10.21 4.59 -9.13
CA TYR A 137 -10.17 3.96 -7.83
C TYR A 137 -8.73 3.89 -7.33
N SER A 138 -8.53 3.86 -6.01
CA SER A 138 -7.21 3.63 -5.39
C SER A 138 -7.27 2.49 -4.37
N PRO A 139 -7.45 1.23 -4.83
CA PRO A 139 -7.51 0.08 -3.94
C PRO A 139 -6.18 -0.18 -3.24
N VAL A 140 -6.20 -0.47 -1.95
CA VAL A 140 -5.02 -0.98 -1.24
C VAL A 140 -4.62 -2.34 -1.81
N TRP A 141 -3.37 -2.48 -2.29
CA TRP A 141 -2.87 -3.71 -2.91
C TRP A 141 -1.84 -4.45 -2.06
N GLN A 142 -0.60 -3.98 -1.98
CA GLN A 142 0.45 -4.64 -1.18
C GLN A 142 0.77 -3.81 0.07
N MET A 143 1.05 -4.48 1.19
CA MET A 143 1.29 -3.81 2.47
C MET A 143 2.48 -4.44 3.19
N SER A 144 3.24 -3.61 3.92
CA SER A 144 4.21 -4.05 4.91
C SER A 144 3.96 -3.31 6.22
N PRO A 145 3.88 -3.98 7.38
CA PRO A 145 3.90 -5.43 7.51
C PRO A 145 2.73 -6.07 6.77
N VAL A 146 2.91 -7.33 6.37
CA VAL A 146 1.82 -8.15 5.87
C VAL A 146 0.64 -8.10 6.86
N PRO A 147 -0.61 -7.88 6.38
CA PRO A 147 -1.71 -7.65 7.29
C PRO A 147 -2.15 -8.96 7.95
N PHE A 148 -2.55 -8.86 9.23
CA PHE A 148 -3.13 -10.00 9.96
C PHE A 148 -4.45 -10.48 9.36
N SER A 149 -5.20 -9.57 8.72
CA SER A 149 -6.45 -9.87 8.03
C SER A 149 -6.46 -9.23 6.65
N THR A 150 -7.01 -9.93 5.66
CA THR A 150 -7.05 -9.49 4.25
C THR A 150 -8.15 -8.46 3.96
N VAL A 151 -9.01 -8.14 4.94
CA VAL A 151 -10.18 -7.26 4.76
C VAL A 151 -9.84 -5.82 4.38
N SER A 152 -8.62 -5.35 4.67
CA SER A 152 -8.16 -4.02 4.28
C SER A 152 -7.70 -3.94 2.83
N LEU A 153 -7.50 -5.08 2.16
CA LEU A 153 -7.12 -5.14 0.76
C LEU A 153 -8.32 -4.85 -0.14
N ASN A 154 -8.08 -4.30 -1.33
CA ASN A 154 -9.12 -3.76 -2.22
C ASN A 154 -9.98 -2.65 -1.59
N PHE A 155 -9.60 -2.10 -0.45
CA PHE A 155 -10.26 -0.93 0.11
C PHE A 155 -9.87 0.33 -0.68
N ASN A 156 -10.86 1.09 -1.17
CA ASN A 156 -10.67 2.30 -1.96
C ASN A 156 -10.28 3.50 -1.07
N LEU A 157 -9.00 3.86 -1.09
CA LEU A 157 -8.47 4.96 -0.28
C LEU A 157 -9.04 6.34 -0.65
N GLN A 158 -9.63 6.52 -1.84
CA GLN A 158 -10.24 7.80 -2.20
C GLN A 158 -11.43 8.18 -1.31
N THR A 159 -12.10 7.20 -0.72
CA THR A 159 -13.21 7.42 0.23
C THR A 159 -12.75 7.53 1.68
N PHE A 160 -11.47 7.28 1.94
CA PHE A 160 -10.91 7.47 3.27
C PHE A 160 -10.55 8.94 3.47
N ALA A 161 -11.30 9.63 4.34
CA ALA A 161 -11.17 11.08 4.52
C ALA A 161 -9.72 11.57 4.73
N PRO A 162 -8.86 10.89 5.53
CA PRO A 162 -7.46 11.29 5.68
C PRO A 162 -6.62 11.16 4.39
N ALA A 163 -6.93 10.21 3.51
CA ALA A 163 -6.19 9.98 2.27
C ALA A 163 -6.74 10.77 1.09
N LYS A 164 -8.01 11.21 1.14
CA LYS A 164 -8.68 11.88 0.02
C LYS A 164 -7.90 13.06 -0.55
N LEU A 165 -7.40 13.96 0.31
CA LEU A 165 -6.65 15.14 -0.15
C LEU A 165 -5.41 14.78 -0.96
N VAL A 166 -4.69 13.73 -0.54
CA VAL A 166 -3.49 13.26 -1.23
C VAL A 166 -3.87 12.61 -2.55
N MET A 167 -4.94 11.81 -2.57
CA MET A 167 -5.41 11.15 -3.79
C MET A 167 -5.90 12.14 -4.84
N ASP A 168 -6.68 13.15 -4.43
CA ASP A 168 -7.15 14.21 -5.32
C ASP A 168 -5.94 14.99 -5.93
N ALA A 169 -4.88 15.22 -5.16
CA ALA A 169 -3.67 15.88 -5.65
C ALA A 169 -2.87 15.02 -6.65
N VAL A 170 -2.77 13.71 -6.42
CA VAL A 170 -2.09 12.77 -7.31
C VAL A 170 -2.84 12.62 -8.65
N GLU A 171 -4.17 12.67 -8.63
CA GLU A 171 -4.99 12.59 -9.84
C GLU A 171 -4.76 13.77 -10.78
N ILE A 172 -4.54 14.98 -10.25
CA ILE A 172 -4.26 16.19 -11.05
C ILE A 172 -2.89 16.15 -11.76
N LEU A 173 -1.95 15.34 -11.27
CA LEU A 173 -0.59 15.25 -11.84
C LEU A 173 -0.48 14.29 -13.03
N LYS A 174 -1.59 13.70 -13.47
CA LYS A 174 -1.67 12.83 -14.64
C LYS A 174 -1.97 13.62 -15.91
#